data_AF-A0A2V6KBH5-F1
#
_entry.id   AF-A0A2V6KBH5-F1
#
_cell.length_a   1.000
_cell.length_b   1.000
_cell.length_c   1.000
_cell.angle_alpha   90.00
_cell.angle_beta   90.00
_cell.angle_gamma   90.00
#
_symmetry.space_group_name_H-M   'P 1'
#
loop_
_entity.id
_entity.type
_entity.pdbx_description
1 polymer ?
#
loop_
_entity_poly.entity_id
_entity_poly.type
_entity_poly.pdbx_seq_one_letter_code
_entity_poly.pdbx_strand_id
1 'polypeptide(L)'
;MRSVFLAVAIGFAVAGLVSADENVRAVQEKLRDGGFYLGQIDGAYSSQLSAALTRYQIRNGLPITGQLDEDTSKALGAKPAVTKNAATPEESSETWRHLRRGERQTIAKTHSRTSAERVRDYVGAFVLAGLDPKVGSETEFFADRVHYYDQGVLDREQIRKDLQHYAERWPQRRFWVDGEITIKPQDGNRVQVTFPLRYELRNGDKHSSGKINKTLVLEPAGDDLEIVAVNERKD
;
A
#
# COMPACT_ATOMS: atom_id res chain seq x y z
N MET A 1 -24.05 -54.65 -23.11
CA MET A 1 -22.73 -54.07 -23.46
C MET A 1 -22.16 -53.48 -22.18
N ARG A 2 -21.20 -54.16 -21.53
CA ARG A 2 -19.74 -54.07 -21.70
C ARG A 2 -19.15 -52.73 -21.17
N SER A 3 -18.41 -52.87 -20.07
CA SER A 3 -17.56 -51.92 -19.36
C SER A 3 -16.42 -51.34 -20.23
N VAL A 4 -15.75 -50.27 -19.76
CA VAL A 4 -14.29 -50.23 -19.43
C VAL A 4 -13.85 -48.81 -19.07
N PHE A 5 -13.08 -48.70 -17.98
CA PHE A 5 -12.29 -47.54 -17.54
C PHE A 5 -11.06 -47.32 -18.45
N LEU A 6 -10.62 -46.07 -18.64
CA LEU A 6 -9.19 -45.79 -18.83
C LEU A 6 -8.81 -44.41 -18.26
N ALA A 7 -7.91 -44.45 -17.28
CA ALA A 7 -7.16 -43.31 -16.78
C ALA A 7 -5.90 -43.08 -17.64
N VAL A 8 -5.49 -41.82 -17.80
CA VAL A 8 -4.07 -41.46 -17.95
C VAL A 8 -3.83 -40.23 -17.10
N ALA A 9 -2.84 -40.35 -16.21
CA ALA A 9 -2.31 -39.31 -15.37
C ALA A 9 -0.92 -38.86 -15.89
N ILE A 10 -0.49 -37.70 -15.38
CA ILE A 10 0.90 -37.19 -15.20
C ILE A 10 1.42 -36.18 -16.26
N GLY A 11 1.65 -34.94 -15.79
CA GLY A 11 2.91 -34.21 -16.05
C GLY A 11 2.83 -32.70 -16.36
N PHE A 12 3.44 -31.87 -15.49
CA PHE A 12 3.80 -30.43 -15.60
C PHE A 12 2.70 -29.38 -15.29
N ALA A 13 2.82 -28.45 -14.32
CA ALA A 13 3.83 -28.20 -13.30
C ALA A 13 3.20 -27.37 -12.15
N VAL A 14 3.04 -27.98 -10.96
CA VAL A 14 2.74 -27.26 -9.71
C VAL A 14 4.05 -26.81 -9.05
N ALA A 15 4.89 -26.10 -9.81
CA ALA A 15 6.23 -25.67 -9.37
C ALA A 15 6.42 -24.14 -9.36
N GLY A 16 5.36 -23.36 -9.60
CA GLY A 16 5.43 -21.89 -9.69
C GLY A 16 5.07 -21.13 -8.42
N LEU A 17 4.11 -21.63 -7.62
CA LEU A 17 3.62 -20.89 -6.44
C LEU A 17 4.53 -21.02 -5.22
N VAL A 18 5.23 -22.15 -5.04
CA VAL A 18 6.15 -22.35 -3.91
C VAL A 18 7.39 -21.46 -4.01
N SER A 19 7.87 -21.16 -5.23
CA SER A 19 9.10 -20.38 -5.43
C SER A 19 8.90 -18.86 -5.33
N ALA A 20 7.70 -18.35 -5.60
CA ALA A 20 7.37 -16.94 -5.44
C ALA A 20 7.24 -16.56 -3.96
N ASP A 21 6.63 -17.46 -3.17
CA ASP A 21 6.50 -17.33 -1.71
C ASP A 21 7.88 -17.29 -1.03
N GLU A 22 8.79 -18.20 -1.40
CA GLU A 22 10.16 -18.24 -0.87
C GLU A 22 10.96 -16.96 -1.17
N ASN A 23 10.81 -16.39 -2.37
CA ASN A 23 11.46 -15.15 -2.75
C ASN A 23 10.94 -13.96 -1.92
N VAL A 24 9.63 -13.92 -1.67
CA VAL A 24 9.01 -12.90 -0.82
C VAL A 24 9.45 -13.06 0.64
N ARG A 25 9.50 -14.29 1.17
CA ARG A 25 10.03 -14.57 2.53
C ARG A 25 11.46 -14.05 2.68
N ALA A 26 12.33 -14.34 1.72
CA ALA A 26 13.71 -13.86 1.74
C ALA A 26 13.81 -12.33 1.70
N VAL A 27 12.89 -11.66 1.01
CA VAL A 27 12.80 -10.19 1.01
C VAL A 27 12.28 -9.65 2.34
N GLN A 28 11.22 -10.24 2.88
CA GLN A 28 10.68 -9.90 4.20
C GLN A 28 11.77 -10.03 5.28
N GLU A 29 12.55 -11.10 5.25
CA GLU A 29 13.72 -11.32 6.12
C GLU A 29 14.75 -10.19 5.98
N LYS A 30 15.22 -9.92 4.77
CA LYS A 30 16.22 -8.86 4.52
C LYS A 30 15.73 -7.48 4.94
N LEU A 31 14.47 -7.17 4.65
CA LEU A 31 13.87 -5.90 5.05
C LEU A 31 13.73 -5.83 6.57
N ARG A 32 13.44 -6.94 7.25
CA ARG A 32 13.38 -6.98 8.72
C ARG A 32 14.75 -6.81 9.35
N ASP A 33 15.76 -7.49 8.83
CA ASP A 33 17.15 -7.35 9.28
C ASP A 33 17.66 -5.91 9.07
N GLY A 34 17.19 -5.24 8.01
CA GLY A 34 17.45 -3.83 7.74
C GLY A 34 16.63 -2.84 8.59
N GLY A 35 15.70 -3.34 9.42
CA GLY A 35 14.80 -2.54 10.26
C GLY A 35 13.64 -1.88 9.52
N PHE A 36 13.33 -2.32 8.31
CA PHE A 36 12.28 -1.77 7.44
C PHE A 36 10.95 -2.51 7.54
N TYR A 37 11.00 -3.81 7.81
CA TYR A 37 9.84 -4.71 7.88
C TYR A 37 9.65 -5.23 9.31
N LEU A 38 8.45 -5.08 9.85
CA LEU A 38 8.07 -5.54 11.20
C LEU A 38 6.93 -6.59 11.15
N GLY A 39 6.50 -6.99 9.95
CA GLY A 39 5.46 -7.99 9.75
C GLY A 39 5.96 -9.43 9.91
N GLN A 40 5.04 -10.38 9.80
CA GLN A 40 5.37 -11.80 9.81
C GLN A 40 6.10 -12.21 8.53
N ILE A 41 7.06 -13.13 8.63
CA ILE A 41 7.65 -13.74 7.43
C ILE A 41 6.77 -14.90 7.01
N ASP A 42 5.75 -14.57 6.26
CA ASP A 42 4.73 -15.48 5.77
C ASP A 42 4.82 -15.73 4.26
N GLY A 43 5.68 -15.00 3.54
CA GLY A 43 5.78 -15.07 2.08
C GLY A 43 4.67 -14.30 1.35
N ALA A 44 3.79 -13.65 2.10
CA ALA A 44 2.71 -12.86 1.53
C ALA A 44 3.23 -11.49 1.05
N TYR A 45 2.85 -11.16 -0.19
CA TYR A 45 3.07 -9.82 -0.71
C TYR A 45 2.02 -8.86 -0.14
N SER A 46 2.27 -8.36 1.08
CA SER A 46 1.34 -7.57 1.87
C SER A 46 1.60 -6.05 1.79
N SER A 47 0.66 -5.25 2.31
CA SER A 47 0.86 -3.80 2.49
C SER A 47 2.07 -3.48 3.35
N GLN A 48 2.32 -4.28 4.40
CA GLN A 48 3.50 -4.13 5.26
C GLN A 48 4.78 -4.33 4.47
N LEU A 49 4.78 -5.30 3.55
CA LEU A 49 5.91 -5.55 2.68
C LEU A 49 6.09 -4.38 1.71
N SER A 50 5.01 -3.87 1.12
CA SER A 50 5.07 -2.69 0.25
C SER A 50 5.60 -1.46 0.99
N ALA A 51 5.12 -1.19 2.21
CA ALA A 51 5.61 -0.10 3.05
C ALA A 51 7.09 -0.28 3.43
N ALA A 52 7.52 -1.50 3.73
CA ALA A 52 8.93 -1.80 3.99
C ALA A 52 9.80 -1.60 2.74
N LEU A 53 9.33 -2.02 1.58
CA LEU A 53 9.98 -1.79 0.28
C LEU A 53 10.08 -0.30 -0.01
N THR A 54 9.02 0.48 0.24
CA THR A 54 9.04 1.94 0.15
C THR A 54 10.12 2.54 1.06
N ARG A 55 10.15 2.20 2.35
CA ARG A 55 11.15 2.71 3.29
C ARG A 55 12.57 2.34 2.85
N TYR A 56 12.75 1.11 2.40
CA TYR A 56 14.01 0.63 1.87
C TYR A 56 14.44 1.43 0.63
N GLN A 57 13.55 1.64 -0.34
CA GLN A 57 13.81 2.44 -1.54
C GLN A 57 14.19 3.88 -1.17
N ILE A 58 13.47 4.51 -0.23
CA ILE A 58 13.78 5.86 0.27
C ILE A 58 15.20 5.90 0.85
N ARG A 59 15.53 4.98 1.77
CA ARG A 59 16.82 4.96 2.46
C ARG A 59 17.99 4.64 1.52
N ASN A 60 17.73 3.91 0.44
CA ASN A 60 18.75 3.53 -0.54
C ASN A 60 18.75 4.39 -1.81
N GLY A 61 17.93 5.45 -1.89
CA GLY A 61 17.88 6.36 -3.04
C GLY A 61 17.36 5.71 -4.33
N LEU A 62 16.53 4.66 -4.22
CA LEU A 62 15.92 3.97 -5.34
C LEU A 62 14.61 4.66 -5.79
N PRO A 63 14.11 4.39 -7.01
CA PRO A 63 12.75 4.75 -7.39
C PRO A 63 11.75 4.20 -6.36
N ILE A 64 10.92 5.10 -5.80
CA ILE A 64 10.05 4.75 -4.68
C ILE A 64 8.73 4.20 -5.22
N THR A 65 8.74 2.97 -5.72
CA THR A 65 7.56 2.30 -6.28
C THR A 65 6.72 1.60 -5.22
N GLY A 66 7.28 1.34 -4.02
CA GLY A 66 6.68 0.44 -3.02
C GLY A 66 6.62 -1.01 -3.48
N GLN A 67 7.37 -1.36 -4.52
CA GLN A 67 7.34 -2.67 -5.15
C GLN A 67 8.71 -3.33 -5.21
N LEU A 68 8.73 -4.67 -5.23
CA LEU A 68 9.92 -5.47 -5.51
C LEU A 68 10.14 -5.51 -7.02
N ASP A 69 10.40 -4.34 -7.59
CA ASP A 69 10.74 -4.11 -9.00
C ASP A 69 12.20 -4.50 -9.29
N GLU A 70 12.65 -4.31 -10.54
CA GLU A 70 14.01 -4.69 -10.96
C GLU A 70 15.11 -4.01 -10.14
N ASP A 71 14.99 -2.71 -9.88
CA ASP A 71 15.99 -1.95 -9.14
C ASP A 71 16.03 -2.39 -7.67
N THR A 72 14.85 -2.57 -7.08
CA THR A 72 14.70 -2.95 -5.66
C THR A 72 15.08 -4.40 -5.42
N SER A 73 14.70 -5.31 -6.32
CA SER A 73 15.10 -6.71 -6.25
C SER A 73 16.61 -6.87 -6.43
N LYS A 74 17.24 -6.12 -7.33
CA LYS A 74 18.70 -6.09 -7.49
C LYS A 74 19.40 -5.59 -6.22
N ALA A 75 18.92 -4.49 -5.63
CA ALA A 75 19.48 -3.93 -4.39
C ALA A 75 19.33 -4.90 -3.20
N LEU A 76 18.22 -5.65 -3.14
CA LEU A 76 17.97 -6.68 -2.14
C LEU A 76 18.64 -8.03 -2.47
N GLY A 77 19.23 -8.21 -3.65
CA GLY A 77 19.73 -9.51 -4.11
C GLY A 77 18.62 -10.59 -4.13
N ALA A 78 17.44 -10.21 -4.60
CA ALA A 78 16.25 -11.05 -4.73
C ALA A 78 15.81 -11.10 -6.20
N LYS A 79 14.80 -11.93 -6.52
CA LYS A 79 14.14 -11.89 -7.83
C LYS A 79 13.01 -10.86 -7.82
N PRO A 80 12.74 -10.15 -8.93
CA PRO A 80 11.60 -9.24 -9.00
C PRO A 80 10.29 -10.02 -8.86
N ALA A 81 9.35 -9.49 -8.10
CA ALA A 81 8.01 -10.07 -7.95
C ALA A 81 6.96 -9.37 -8.83
N VAL A 82 7.30 -8.21 -9.41
CA VAL A 82 6.43 -7.46 -10.32
C VAL A 82 7.24 -7.01 -11.53
N THR A 83 6.74 -7.29 -12.74
CA THR A 83 7.31 -6.79 -14.00
C THR A 83 6.60 -5.49 -14.39
N LYS A 84 7.36 -4.43 -14.71
CA LYS A 84 6.92 -3.10 -15.20
C LYS A 84 5.46 -3.06 -15.68
N ASN A 85 4.50 -2.81 -14.80
CA ASN A 85 3.10 -2.50 -15.17
C ASN A 85 2.23 -1.96 -14.01
N ALA A 86 2.83 -1.54 -12.89
CA ALA A 86 2.14 -0.87 -11.81
C ALA A 86 2.78 0.51 -11.58
N ALA A 87 1.97 1.49 -11.15
CA ALA A 87 2.26 2.91 -10.94
C ALA A 87 3.63 3.37 -11.48
N THR A 88 3.63 4.06 -12.62
CA THR A 88 4.85 4.49 -13.30
C THR A 88 5.83 5.18 -12.34
N PRO A 89 7.16 4.95 -12.42
CA PRO A 89 8.14 5.49 -11.46
C PRO A 89 8.05 7.00 -11.21
N GLU A 90 7.54 7.74 -12.19
CA GLU A 90 7.31 9.19 -12.12
C GLU A 90 6.19 9.57 -11.14
N GLU A 91 5.06 8.86 -11.13
CA GLU A 91 3.87 9.16 -10.31
C GLU A 91 4.11 8.85 -8.83
N SER A 92 4.80 7.73 -8.56
CA SER A 92 5.19 7.37 -7.21
C SER A 92 6.23 8.36 -6.66
N SER A 93 7.21 8.75 -7.49
CA SER A 93 8.19 9.78 -7.13
C SER A 93 7.56 11.15 -6.87
N GLU A 94 6.55 11.55 -7.64
CA GLU A 94 5.77 12.77 -7.38
C GLU A 94 5.08 12.73 -6.03
N THR A 95 4.33 11.66 -5.75
CA THR A 95 3.63 11.47 -4.47
C THR A 95 4.58 11.67 -3.28
N TRP A 96 5.76 11.04 -3.30
CA TRP A 96 6.76 11.18 -2.24
C TRP A 96 7.49 12.52 -2.20
N ARG A 97 7.68 13.19 -3.34
CA ARG A 97 8.22 14.56 -3.37
C ARG A 97 7.28 15.53 -2.66
N HIS A 98 5.97 15.35 -2.81
CA HIS A 98 4.99 16.20 -2.12
C HIS A 98 4.92 15.90 -0.62
N LEU A 99 4.91 14.62 -0.23
CA LEU A 99 4.94 14.19 1.17
C LEU A 99 6.14 14.78 1.95
N ARG A 100 7.33 14.77 1.34
CA ARG A 100 8.58 15.28 1.97
C ARG A 100 8.74 16.80 1.88
N ARG A 101 7.99 17.51 1.01
CA ARG A 101 8.09 18.97 0.90
C ARG A 101 7.67 19.69 2.18
N GLY A 102 6.76 19.10 2.96
CA GLY A 102 6.34 19.60 4.28
C GLY A 102 7.42 19.50 5.37
N GLU A 103 8.56 18.84 5.11
CA GLU A 103 9.60 18.56 6.10
C GLU A 103 10.56 19.75 6.36
N ARG A 104 10.55 20.80 5.53
CA ARG A 104 11.57 21.87 5.57
C ARG A 104 11.39 22.93 6.68
N GLN A 105 10.37 22.88 7.54
CA GLN A 105 10.11 24.00 8.48
C GLN A 105 10.21 23.73 9.99
N THR A 106 10.38 22.51 10.51
CA THR A 106 10.48 22.35 11.99
C THR A 106 11.35 21.18 12.43
N ILE A 107 12.51 21.50 13.01
CA ILE A 107 13.49 20.55 13.54
C ILE A 107 13.43 20.58 15.09
N ALA A 108 12.92 19.53 15.75
CA ALA A 108 13.31 19.08 17.09
C ALA A 108 12.58 17.79 17.56
N LYS A 109 13.30 16.95 18.33
CA LYS A 109 12.92 15.73 19.09
C LYS A 109 12.85 14.37 18.36
N THR A 110 13.91 13.59 18.58
CA THR A 110 14.27 12.30 17.99
C THR A 110 13.38 11.10 18.35
N HIS A 111 12.47 11.18 19.33
CA HIS A 111 11.50 10.09 19.62
C HIS A 111 10.09 10.36 19.06
N SER A 112 9.70 11.63 18.89
CA SER A 112 8.44 12.00 18.23
C SER A 112 8.58 11.96 16.70
N ARG A 113 9.81 12.11 16.19
CA ARG A 113 10.15 11.96 14.78
C ARG A 113 9.77 10.57 14.24
N THR A 114 10.12 9.50 14.93
CA THR A 114 9.90 8.14 14.44
C THR A 114 8.41 7.79 14.32
N SER A 115 7.58 8.17 15.29
CA SER A 115 6.13 7.92 15.22
C SER A 115 5.45 8.74 14.13
N ALA A 116 5.81 10.03 13.98
CA ALA A 116 5.22 10.88 12.96
C ALA A 116 5.73 10.55 11.55
N GLU A 117 6.99 10.14 11.40
CA GLU A 117 7.57 9.62 10.16
C GLU A 117 6.91 8.29 9.77
N ARG A 118 6.76 7.37 10.73
CA ARG A 118 6.05 6.11 10.52
C ARG A 118 4.60 6.31 10.06
N VAL A 119 3.89 7.29 10.63
CA VAL A 119 2.53 7.65 10.20
C VAL A 119 2.52 8.22 8.77
N ARG A 120 3.49 9.07 8.41
CA ARG A 120 3.61 9.61 7.05
C ARG A 120 3.98 8.53 6.03
N ASP A 121 4.88 7.62 6.37
CA ASP A 121 5.22 6.46 5.57
C ASP A 121 3.98 5.59 5.33
N TYR A 122 3.20 5.36 6.40
CA TYR A 122 1.95 4.61 6.33
C TYR A 122 0.95 5.27 5.38
N VAL A 123 0.76 6.59 5.46
CA VAL A 123 -0.09 7.35 4.53
C VAL A 123 0.41 7.21 3.09
N GLY A 124 1.70 7.36 2.86
CA GLY A 124 2.25 7.25 1.51
C GLY A 124 2.11 5.84 0.94
N ALA A 125 2.35 4.79 1.75
CA ALA A 125 2.10 3.40 1.36
C ALA A 125 0.62 3.15 1.04
N PHE A 126 -0.30 3.72 1.83
CA PHE A 126 -1.74 3.62 1.57
C PHE A 126 -2.16 4.34 0.27
N VAL A 127 -1.60 5.52 -0.02
CA VAL A 127 -1.86 6.22 -1.29
C VAL A 127 -1.29 5.44 -2.49
N LEU A 128 -0.09 4.87 -2.36
CA LEU A 128 0.49 4.02 -3.40
C LEU A 128 -0.32 2.75 -3.64
N ALA A 129 -0.85 2.11 -2.58
CA ALA A 129 -1.70 0.94 -2.72
C ALA A 129 -2.96 1.24 -3.54
N GLY A 130 -3.48 2.47 -3.47
CA GLY A 130 -4.60 2.92 -4.31
C GLY A 130 -4.28 3.06 -5.80
N LEU A 131 -2.99 3.10 -6.16
CA LEU A 131 -2.51 3.09 -7.54
C LEU A 131 -2.21 1.68 -8.06
N ASP A 132 -2.32 0.66 -7.21
CA ASP A 132 -2.05 -0.72 -7.59
C ASP A 132 -3.09 -1.21 -8.62
N PRO A 133 -2.65 -1.78 -9.76
CA PRO A 133 -3.54 -2.47 -10.69
C PRO A 133 -4.20 -3.71 -10.06
N LYS A 134 -3.54 -4.35 -9.08
CA LYS A 134 -4.09 -5.46 -8.31
C LYS A 134 -5.11 -4.91 -7.33
N VAL A 135 -6.39 -5.04 -7.69
CA VAL A 135 -7.45 -4.44 -6.90
C VAL A 135 -7.58 -5.09 -5.52
N GLY A 136 -7.63 -4.27 -4.47
CA GLY A 136 -7.78 -4.71 -3.10
C GLY A 136 -6.50 -4.64 -2.27
N SER A 137 -5.35 -4.21 -2.81
CA SER A 137 -4.13 -4.01 -2.01
C SER A 137 -4.34 -3.00 -0.86
N GLU A 138 -5.28 -2.04 -1.00
CA GLU A 138 -5.62 -1.14 0.11
C GLU A 138 -6.32 -1.84 1.28
N THR A 139 -6.92 -3.02 1.08
CA THR A 139 -7.64 -3.72 2.16
C THR A 139 -6.74 -4.22 3.27
N GLU A 140 -5.47 -4.43 2.97
CA GLU A 140 -4.44 -4.81 3.93
C GLU A 140 -4.05 -3.66 4.88
N PHE A 141 -4.51 -2.43 4.63
CA PHE A 141 -4.34 -1.29 5.55
C PHE A 141 -5.53 -1.14 6.49
N PHE A 142 -6.68 -1.70 6.16
CA PHE A 142 -7.90 -1.57 6.95
C PHE A 142 -7.90 -2.57 8.12
N ALA A 143 -8.43 -2.17 9.26
CA ALA A 143 -8.78 -3.10 10.33
C ALA A 143 -9.88 -4.06 9.88
N ASP A 144 -10.19 -5.10 10.67
CA ASP A 144 -11.27 -6.05 10.35
C ASP A 144 -12.63 -5.36 10.20
N ARG A 145 -12.84 -4.25 10.94
CA ARG A 145 -14.01 -3.38 10.79
C ARG A 145 -13.61 -1.92 10.76
N VAL A 146 -14.15 -1.19 9.79
CA VAL A 146 -13.77 0.20 9.53
C VAL A 146 -15.01 1.06 9.39
N HIS A 147 -15.03 2.20 10.07
CA HIS A 147 -15.97 3.27 9.76
C HIS A 147 -15.60 3.85 8.38
N TYR A 148 -16.36 3.47 7.36
CA TYR A 148 -16.03 3.67 5.95
C TYR A 148 -16.94 4.72 5.31
N TYR A 149 -16.42 5.95 5.19
CA TYR A 149 -17.14 7.11 4.66
C TYR A 149 -18.54 7.25 5.30
N ASP A 150 -19.56 7.57 4.50
CA ASP A 150 -20.97 7.65 4.93
C ASP A 150 -21.69 6.29 4.90
N GLN A 151 -20.98 5.18 4.65
CA GLN A 151 -21.57 3.84 4.53
C GLN A 151 -21.68 3.10 5.88
N GLY A 152 -21.14 3.68 6.96
CA GLY A 152 -21.14 3.07 8.28
C GLY A 152 -19.95 2.13 8.49
N VAL A 153 -20.12 1.10 9.31
CA VAL A 153 -19.04 0.16 9.63
C VAL A 153 -19.06 -1.00 8.62
N LEU A 154 -17.98 -1.16 7.86
CA LEU A 154 -17.81 -2.24 6.89
C LEU A 154 -16.69 -3.19 7.30
N ASP A 155 -16.78 -4.44 6.85
CA ASP A 155 -15.69 -5.41 6.91
C ASP A 155 -14.75 -5.30 5.69
N ARG A 156 -13.58 -5.96 5.78
CA ARG A 156 -12.56 -5.93 4.71
C ARG A 156 -13.08 -6.45 3.37
N GLU A 157 -13.97 -7.44 3.36
CA GLU A 157 -14.49 -8.06 2.14
C GLU A 157 -15.49 -7.12 1.43
N GLN A 158 -16.31 -6.40 2.20
CA GLN A 158 -17.17 -5.34 1.70
C GLN A 158 -16.36 -4.19 1.11
N ILE A 159 -15.31 -3.75 1.81
CA ILE A 159 -14.41 -2.70 1.32
C ILE A 159 -13.68 -3.16 0.05
N ARG A 160 -13.20 -4.41 0.01
CA ARG A 160 -12.56 -4.99 -1.19
C ARG A 160 -13.47 -4.92 -2.41
N LYS A 161 -14.74 -5.26 -2.24
CA LYS A 161 -15.75 -5.17 -3.30
C LYS A 161 -15.96 -3.72 -3.74
N ASP A 162 -16.08 -2.77 -2.81
CA ASP A 162 -16.25 -1.36 -3.17
C ASP A 162 -15.06 -0.84 -4.00
N LEU A 163 -13.83 -1.13 -3.57
CA LEU A 163 -12.60 -0.78 -4.29
C LEU A 163 -12.52 -1.45 -5.68
N GLN A 164 -13.03 -2.68 -5.83
CA GLN A 164 -13.17 -3.35 -7.13
C GLN A 164 -14.07 -2.59 -8.08
N HIS A 165 -15.28 -2.25 -7.65
CA HIS A 165 -16.19 -1.47 -8.48
C HIS A 165 -15.64 -0.08 -8.81
N TYR A 166 -14.90 0.54 -7.88
CA TYR A 166 -14.24 1.81 -8.12
C TYR A 166 -13.13 1.70 -9.19
N ALA A 167 -12.29 0.66 -9.12
CA ALA A 167 -11.22 0.42 -10.10
C ALA A 167 -11.77 0.07 -11.49
N GLU A 168 -12.88 -0.68 -11.57
CA GLU A 168 -13.58 -0.94 -12.84
C GLU A 168 -14.18 0.34 -13.44
N ARG A 169 -14.73 1.20 -12.60
CA ARG A 169 -15.27 2.51 -13.01
C ARG A 169 -14.18 3.45 -13.50
N TRP A 170 -13.00 3.41 -12.89
CA TRP A 170 -11.87 4.27 -13.19
C TRP A 170 -10.60 3.42 -13.37
N PRO A 171 -10.35 2.84 -14.56
CA PRO A 171 -9.18 2.00 -14.78
C PRO A 171 -7.87 2.78 -14.81
N GLN A 172 -7.90 4.06 -15.21
CA GLN A 172 -6.76 4.95 -15.16
C GLN A 172 -6.94 5.91 -13.97
N ARG A 173 -6.07 5.79 -12.98
CA ARG A 173 -6.15 6.52 -11.71
C ARG A 173 -4.78 7.10 -11.37
N ARG A 174 -4.77 8.35 -10.93
CA ARG A 174 -3.58 9.03 -10.40
C ARG A 174 -3.97 9.74 -9.11
N PHE A 175 -3.13 9.61 -8.10
CA PHE A 175 -3.32 10.19 -6.78
C PHE A 175 -1.98 10.72 -6.29
N TRP A 176 -2.00 11.90 -5.67
CA TRP A 176 -0.83 12.42 -4.97
C TRP A 176 -1.26 13.36 -3.85
N VAL A 177 -0.48 13.38 -2.78
CA VAL A 177 -0.71 14.33 -1.68
C VAL A 177 -0.36 15.73 -2.16
N ASP A 178 -1.26 16.70 -1.97
CA ASP A 178 -1.11 18.09 -2.46
C ASP A 178 -1.20 19.09 -1.30
N GLY A 179 -0.32 18.94 -0.32
CA GLY A 179 -0.23 19.83 0.83
C GLY A 179 0.25 19.14 2.10
N GLU A 180 -0.06 19.73 3.25
CA GLU A 180 0.44 19.28 4.55
C GLU A 180 -0.34 18.08 5.09
N ILE A 181 0.39 17.10 5.64
CA ILE A 181 -0.18 16.04 6.46
C ILE A 181 -0.28 16.52 7.90
N THR A 182 -1.50 16.68 8.39
CA THR A 182 -1.78 16.97 9.79
C THR A 182 -1.96 15.67 10.56
N ILE A 183 -1.26 15.53 11.68
CA ILE A 183 -1.32 14.37 12.57
C ILE A 183 -1.79 14.86 13.94
N LYS A 184 -2.91 14.34 14.44
CA LYS A 184 -3.50 14.70 15.73
C LYS A 184 -3.71 13.44 16.58
N PRO A 185 -3.20 13.41 17.83
CA PRO A 185 -3.58 12.36 18.77
C PRO A 185 -5.09 12.33 18.98
N GLN A 186 -5.64 11.14 19.16
CA GLN A 186 -7.03 10.89 19.54
C GLN A 186 -7.05 9.92 20.74
N ASP A 187 -8.20 9.79 21.39
CA ASP A 187 -8.39 8.88 22.52
C ASP A 187 -8.05 7.42 22.15
N GLY A 188 -7.64 6.63 23.16
CA GLY A 188 -7.41 5.19 22.99
C GLY A 188 -6.18 4.83 22.16
N ASN A 189 -5.11 5.63 22.24
CA ASN A 189 -3.86 5.43 21.48
C ASN A 189 -4.03 5.54 19.96
N ARG A 190 -5.12 6.17 19.51
CA ARG A 190 -5.41 6.42 18.11
C ARG A 190 -4.77 7.71 17.63
N VAL A 191 -4.55 7.78 16.32
CA VAL A 191 -4.04 8.97 15.66
C VAL A 191 -4.92 9.31 14.48
N GLN A 192 -5.46 10.53 14.47
CA GLN A 192 -6.15 11.07 13.31
C GLN A 192 -5.13 11.73 12.38
N VAL A 193 -5.13 11.31 11.12
CA VAL A 193 -4.28 11.82 10.06
C VAL A 193 -5.17 12.47 9.02
N THR A 194 -4.88 13.70 8.62
CA THR A 194 -5.64 14.41 7.58
C THR A 194 -4.68 14.99 6.57
N PHE A 195 -4.94 14.73 5.29
CA PHE A 195 -4.08 15.20 4.21
C PHE A 195 -4.89 15.52 2.95
N PRO A 196 -4.52 16.59 2.23
CA PRO A 196 -5.10 16.88 0.94
C PRO A 196 -4.62 15.87 -0.11
N LEU A 197 -5.54 15.21 -0.78
CA LEU A 197 -5.29 14.27 -1.87
C LEU A 197 -5.85 14.87 -3.16
N ARG A 198 -4.98 15.08 -4.15
CA ARG A 198 -5.39 15.39 -5.51
C ARG A 198 -5.55 14.09 -6.29
N TYR A 199 -6.53 14.07 -7.18
CA TYR A 199 -6.82 12.93 -8.03
C TYR A 199 -7.05 13.32 -9.49
N GLU A 200 -6.69 12.39 -10.38
CA GLU A 200 -7.10 12.36 -11.78
C GLU A 200 -7.58 10.96 -12.12
N LEU A 201 -8.79 10.86 -12.67
CA LEU A 201 -9.47 9.61 -12.99
C LEU A 201 -9.90 9.65 -14.46
N ARG A 202 -9.69 8.55 -15.18
CA ARG A 202 -10.07 8.43 -16.59
C ARG A 202 -10.66 7.06 -16.90
N ASN A 203 -11.67 7.06 -17.75
CA ASN A 203 -12.27 5.86 -18.35
C ASN A 203 -12.77 6.21 -19.76
N GLY A 204 -11.93 5.96 -20.78
CA GLY A 204 -12.19 6.44 -22.14
C GLY A 204 -12.29 7.98 -22.17
N ASP A 205 -13.40 8.49 -22.70
CA ASP A 205 -13.69 9.93 -22.77
C ASP A 205 -14.12 10.53 -21.42
N LYS A 206 -14.53 9.68 -20.46
CA LYS A 206 -14.90 10.13 -19.12
C LYS A 206 -13.63 10.49 -18.36
N HIS A 207 -13.64 11.67 -17.77
CA HIS A 207 -12.58 12.14 -16.89
C HIS A 207 -13.16 12.81 -15.65
N SER A 208 -12.45 12.72 -14.53
CA SER A 208 -12.76 13.46 -13.32
C SER A 208 -11.45 13.81 -12.63
N SER A 209 -11.31 15.05 -12.18
CA SER A 209 -10.16 15.47 -11.38
C SER A 209 -10.63 16.40 -10.28
N GLY A 210 -9.84 16.50 -9.22
CA GLY A 210 -10.23 17.30 -8.07
C GLY A 210 -9.25 17.17 -6.92
N LYS A 211 -9.59 17.85 -5.83
CA LYS A 211 -8.85 17.83 -4.57
C LYS A 211 -9.84 17.57 -3.44
N ILE A 212 -9.47 16.65 -2.56
CA ILE A 212 -10.23 16.30 -1.36
C ILE A 212 -9.30 16.32 -0.15
N ASN A 213 -9.85 16.52 1.03
CA ASN A 213 -9.17 16.24 2.29
C ASN A 213 -9.54 14.84 2.74
N LYS A 214 -8.56 13.93 2.76
CA LYS A 214 -8.72 12.56 3.25
C LYS A 214 -8.35 12.50 4.72
N THR A 215 -9.19 11.87 5.52
CA THR A 215 -8.98 11.66 6.96
C THR A 215 -8.93 10.16 7.25
N LEU A 216 -7.85 9.72 7.89
CA LEU A 216 -7.67 8.37 8.41
C LEU A 216 -7.61 8.43 9.93
N VAL A 217 -8.26 7.49 10.62
CA VAL A 217 -7.99 7.22 12.04
C VAL A 217 -7.21 5.92 12.09
N LEU A 218 -5.99 6.01 12.63
CA LEU A 218 -5.06 4.89 12.77
C LEU A 218 -5.06 4.39 14.21
N GLU A 219 -5.04 3.07 14.38
CA GLU A 219 -4.86 2.40 15.66
C GLU A 219 -3.65 1.45 15.61
N PRO A 220 -2.90 1.28 16.70
CA PRO A 220 -1.83 0.29 16.77
C PRO A 220 -2.38 -1.15 16.73
N ALA A 221 -1.83 -1.95 15.84
CA ALA A 221 -2.10 -3.39 15.73
C ALA A 221 -0.80 -4.16 15.92
N GLY A 222 -0.50 -4.54 17.16
CA GLY A 222 0.82 -5.08 17.53
C GLY A 222 1.91 -4.04 17.30
N ASP A 223 2.93 -4.41 16.51
CA ASP A 223 3.99 -3.49 16.10
C ASP A 223 3.62 -2.62 14.89
N ASP A 224 2.40 -2.74 14.35
CA ASP A 224 1.92 -2.07 13.12
C ASP A 224 0.79 -1.04 13.37
N LEU A 225 0.28 -0.43 12.30
CA LEU A 225 -0.88 0.47 12.29
C LEU A 225 -1.98 -0.10 11.37
N GLU A 226 -3.23 0.12 11.75
CA GLU A 226 -4.40 -0.19 10.91
C GLU A 226 -5.35 1.00 10.84
N ILE A 227 -6.04 1.14 9.72
CA ILE A 227 -7.08 2.15 9.52
C ILE A 227 -8.39 1.62 10.10
N VAL A 228 -8.85 2.25 11.18
CA VAL A 228 -10.14 1.95 11.84
C VAL A 228 -11.27 2.89 11.40
N ALA A 229 -10.93 4.01 10.79
CA ALA A 229 -11.89 4.88 10.12
C ALA A 229 -11.26 5.61 8.93
N VAL A 230 -12.02 5.77 7.85
CA VAL A 230 -11.65 6.56 6.67
C VAL A 230 -12.82 7.46 6.29
N ASN A 231 -12.51 8.74 6.02
CA ASN A 231 -13.48 9.68 5.49
C ASN A 231 -12.82 10.65 4.50
N GLU A 232 -13.62 11.32 3.69
CA GLU A 232 -13.19 12.37 2.78
C GLU A 232 -14.13 13.58 2.84
N ARG A 233 -13.57 14.76 2.60
CA ARG A 233 -14.33 15.99 2.44
C ARG A 233 -13.80 16.74 1.24
N LYS A 234 -14.68 17.42 0.50
CA LYS A 234 -14.22 18.35 -0.54
C LYS A 234 -13.47 19.50 0.12
N ASP A 235 -12.35 19.87 -0.49
CA ASP A 235 -11.57 21.06 -0.13
C ASP A 235 -12.36 22.34 -0.48
#